data_AF-A0A3M1AFP0-F1
#
_entry.id   AF-A0A3M1AFP0-F1
#
_cell.length_a   1.000
_cell.length_b   1.000
_cell.length_c   1.000
_cell.angle_alpha   90.00
_cell.angle_beta   90.00
_cell.angle_gamma   90.00
#
_symmetry.space_group_name_H-M   'P 1'
#
loop_
_entity.id
_entity.type
_entity.pdbx_description
1 polymer ?
#
loop_
_entity_poly.entity_id
_entity_poly.type
_entity_poly.pdbx_seq_one_letter_code
_entity_poly.pdbx_strand_id
1 'polypeptide(L)' 'MSPEEMAALHARVFTSHPAAWSAAAFSGLLAEPSVFALEGAGAFLLARVVADEAELLTLAVAPE' A
#
# COMPACT_ATOMS: atom_id res chain seq x y z
N MET A 1 9.62 3.75 -1.69
CA MET A 1 8.72 3.50 -2.82
C MET A 1 7.84 4.72 -2.94
N SER A 2 7.78 5.33 -4.12
CA SER A 2 6.85 6.41 -4.38
C SER A 2 5.41 5.88 -4.49
N PRO A 3 4.38 6.74 -4.34
CA PRO A 3 2.99 6.35 -4.58
C PRO A 3 2.76 5.72 -5.97
N GLU A 4 3.50 6.17 -6.99
CA GLU A 4 3.46 5.61 -8.34
C GLU A 4 4.02 4.18 -8.38
N GLU A 5 5.13 3.92 -7.70
CA GLU A 5 5.72 2.58 -7.61
C GLU A 5 4.79 1.62 -6.85
N MET A 6 4.17 2.09 -5.76
CA MET A 6 3.18 1.32 -5.00
C MET A 6 1.96 0.98 -5.86
N ALA A 7 1.41 1.96 -6.59
CA ALA A 7 0.26 1.74 -7.48
C ALA A 7 0.58 0.76 -8.61
N ALA A 8 1.76 0.88 -9.23
CA ALA A 8 2.21 -0.04 -10.27
C ALA A 8 2.32 -1.48 -9.75
N LEU A 9 2.93 -1.69 -8.57
CA LEU A 9 3.01 -3.01 -7.95
C LEU A 9 1.62 -3.52 -7.53
N HIS A 10 0.80 -2.69 -6.90
CA HIS A 10 -0.54 -3.07 -6.47
C HIS A 10 -1.42 -3.51 -7.66
N ALA A 11 -1.31 -2.86 -8.83
CA ALA A 11 -2.02 -3.26 -10.05
C ALA A 11 -1.57 -4.63 -10.60
N ARG A 12 -0.31 -5.02 -10.37
CA ARG A 12 0.20 -6.34 -10.76
C ARG A 12 -0.31 -7.46 -9.84
N VAL A 13 -0.54 -7.14 -8.56
CA VAL A 13 -1.00 -8.10 -7.55
C VAL A 13 -2.53 -8.23 -7.53
N PHE A 14 -3.24 -7.11 -7.65
CA PHE A 14 -4.70 -7.04 -7.59
C PHE A 14 -5.31 -6.96 -9.00
N THR A 15 -5.30 -8.08 -9.73
CA THR A 15 -5.69 -8.15 -11.15
C THR A 15 -7.19 -8.30 -11.40
N SER A 16 -8.00 -8.59 -10.39
CA SER A 16 -9.43 -8.85 -10.53
C SER A 16 -10.25 -8.10 -9.49
N HIS A 17 -10.32 -8.58 -8.26
CA HIS A 17 -11.00 -7.90 -7.14
C HIS A 17 -10.23 -8.13 -5.82
N PRO A 18 -10.15 -7.13 -4.93
CA PRO A 18 -10.60 -5.75 -5.09
C PRO A 18 -9.80 -4.97 -6.14
N ALA A 19 -10.35 -3.85 -6.64
CA ALA A 19 -9.68 -3.01 -7.62
C ALA A 19 -8.38 -2.42 -7.04
N ALA A 20 -7.33 -2.38 -7.87
CA ALA A 20 -6.06 -1.81 -7.46
C ALA A 20 -6.17 -0.30 -7.17
N TRP A 21 -5.41 0.16 -6.19
CA TRP A 21 -5.38 1.58 -5.81
C TRP A 21 -4.51 2.40 -6.74
N SER A 22 -4.92 3.66 -6.95
CA SER A 22 -4.17 4.63 -7.75
C SER A 22 -3.07 5.29 -6.93
N ALA A 23 -2.09 5.91 -7.60
CA ALA A 23 -1.05 6.70 -6.93
C ALA A 23 -1.64 7.83 -6.07
N ALA A 24 -2.75 8.45 -6.51
CA ALA A 24 -3.46 9.47 -5.75
C ALA A 24 -4.07 8.90 -4.45
N ALA A 25 -4.59 7.67 -4.49
CA ALA A 25 -5.09 7.00 -3.29
C ALA A 25 -3.95 6.73 -2.30
N PHE A 26 -2.80 6.21 -2.78
CA PHE A 26 -1.61 6.02 -1.94
C PHE A 26 -1.10 7.33 -1.35
N SER A 27 -0.99 8.40 -2.16
CA SER A 27 -0.57 9.71 -1.69
C SER A 27 -1.53 10.29 -0.65
N GLY A 28 -2.84 10.09 -0.81
CA GLY A 28 -3.85 10.53 0.15
C GLY A 28 -3.72 9.79 1.48
N LEU A 29 -3.60 8.47 1.42
CA LEU A 29 -3.43 7.64 2.62
C LEU A 29 -2.12 7.98 3.34
N LEU A 30 -1.00 8.10 2.63
CA LEU A 30 0.31 8.44 3.23
C LEU A 30 0.38 9.88 3.78
N ALA A 31 -0.55 10.76 3.43
CA ALA A 31 -0.66 12.07 4.04
C ALA A 31 -1.37 12.03 5.41
N GLU A 32 -2.05 10.94 5.75
CA GLU A 32 -2.67 10.75 7.06
C GLU A 32 -1.60 10.45 8.12
N PRO A 33 -1.55 11.17 9.25
CA PRO A 33 -0.51 10.98 10.27
C PRO A 33 -0.46 9.58 10.90
N SER A 34 -1.58 8.84 10.84
CA SER A 34 -1.69 7.49 11.40
C SER A 34 -1.31 6.40 10.41
N VAL A 35 -1.09 6.74 9.14
CA VAL A 35 -0.78 5.78 8.08
C VAL A 35 0.71 5.81 7.78
N PHE A 36 1.29 4.63 7.61
CA PHE A 36 2.68 4.47 7.25
C PHE A 36 2.86 3.28 6.29
N ALA A 37 3.96 3.32 5.54
CA ALA A 37 4.41 2.22 4.71
C ALA A 37 5.64 1.55 5.32
N LEU A 38 5.72 0.23 5.18
CA LEU A 38 6.98 -0.51 5.30
C LEU A 38 7.31 -1.12 3.95
N GLU A 39 8.58 -1.05 3.58
CA GLU A 39 9.06 -1.46 2.26
C GLU A 39 10.10 -2.56 2.38
N GLY A 40 10.10 -3.47 1.42
CA GLY A 40 11.06 -4.57 1.30
C GLY A 40 11.43 -4.81 -0.16
N ALA A 41 12.29 -5.79 -0.41
CA ALA A 41 12.71 -6.13 -1.76
C ALA A 41 11.49 -6.57 -2.61
N GLY A 42 11.05 -5.71 -3.53
CA GLY A 42 9.89 -5.95 -4.39
C GLY A 42 8.55 -5.99 -3.65
N ALA A 43 8.47 -5.42 -2.44
CA ALA A 43 7.27 -5.51 -1.62
C ALA A 43 7.01 -4.24 -0.83
N PHE A 44 5.75 -3.98 -0.53
CA PHE A 44 5.36 -3.01 0.48
C PHE A 44 4.13 -3.48 1.25
N LEU A 45 3.99 -2.96 2.46
CA LEU A 45 2.74 -2.98 3.20
C LEU A 45 2.37 -1.55 3.59
N LEU A 46 1.07 -1.27 3.58
CA LEU A 46 0.50 -0.03 4.11
C LEU A 46 -0.33 -0.36 5.33
N ALA A 47 -0.08 0.34 6.43
CA ALA A 47 -0.77 0.11 7.70
C ALA A 47 -1.22 1.42 8.33
N ARG A 48 -2.23 1.32 9.19
CA ARG A 48 -2.77 2.42 9.99
C ARG A 48 -2.74 2.06 11.45
N VAL A 49 -2.21 2.94 12.31
CA VAL A 49 -2.24 2.76 13.77
C VAL A 49 -3.40 3.53 14.37
N VAL A 50 -4.20 2.85 15.19
CA VAL A 50 -5.27 3.43 16.01
C VAL A 50 -5.13 2.88 17.41
N ALA A 51 -4.91 3.77 18.38
CA ALA A 51 -4.59 3.40 19.76
C ALA A 51 -3.38 2.44 19.83
N ASP A 52 -3.58 1.22 20.32
CA ASP A 52 -2.58 0.16 20.46
C ASP A 52 -2.64 -0.90 19.34
N GLU A 53 -3.48 -0.70 18.33
CA GLU A 53 -3.64 -1.61 17.20
C GLU A 53 -3.07 -1.03 15.90
N ALA A 54 -2.53 -1.90 15.07
CA ALA A 54 -2.14 -1.59 13.69
C ALA A 54 -2.99 -2.41 12.72
N GLU A 55 -3.80 -1.74 11.91
CA GLU A 55 -4.58 -2.34 10.83
C GLU A 55 -3.73 -2.41 9.55
N LEU A 56 -3.71 -3.57 8.92
CA LEU A 56 -3.11 -3.76 7.60
C LEU A 56 -4.11 -3.31 6.53
N LEU A 57 -3.81 -2.22 5.82
CA LEU A 57 -4.67 -1.69 4.77
C LEU A 57 -4.48 -2.44 3.45
N THR A 58 -3.23 -2.69 3.07
CA THR A 58 -2.87 -3.53 1.92
C THR A 58 -1.44 -4.06 2.06
N LEU A 59 -1.17 -5.20 1.43
CA LEU A 59 0.15 -5.83 1.32
C LEU A 59 0.31 -6.33 -0.11
N ALA A 60 1.39 -5.91 -0.77
CA ALA A 60 1.71 -6.34 -2.12
C ALA A 60 3.17 -6.80 -2.18
N VAL A 61 3.37 -7.99 -2.74
CA VAL A 61 4.69 -8.56 -3.05
C VAL A 61 4.72 -8.83 -4.54
N ALA A 62 5.82 -8.48 -5.19
CA ALA A 62 5.99 -8.70 -6.62
C ALA A 62 5.79 -10.20 -6.94
N PRO A 63 5.03 -10.54 -8.00
CA PRO A 63 4.62 -11.92 -8.30
C PRO A 63 5.73 -12.81 -8.89
N GLU A 64 6.88 -12.24 -9.24
CA GLU A 64 8.11 -12.94 -9.65
C GLU A 64 8.88 -13.56 -8.48
#